data_AF-A0A953WKZ8-F1
#
_entry.id   AF-A0A953WKZ8-F1
#
_cell.length_a   1.000
_cell.length_b   1.000
_cell.length_c   1.000
_cell.angle_alpha   90.00
_cell.angle_beta   90.00
_cell.angle_gamma   90.00
#
_symmetry.space_group_name_H-M   'P 1'
#
loop_
_entity.id
_entity.type
_entity.pdbx_description
1 polymer ?
#
loop_
_entity_poly.entity_id
_entity_poly.type
_entity_poly.pdbx_seq_one_letter_code
_entity_poly.pdbx_strand_id
1 'polypeptide(L)'
;MSKTTEKRKSRTAAGTSPDDVDRLPRTPKGWRTREKLIEAAIVVINRNGYSAATVEEIVKQAKLPIGSFYRHFKNRVDITHSALEQVAAEYRQGVFSMSPRNALFQREVVVHNLLY
;
A
#
# COMPACT_ATOMS: atom_id res chain seq x y z
N MET A 1 -24.18 9.33 32.86
CA MET A 1 -24.80 9.31 31.52
C MET A 1 -23.68 9.17 30.48
N SER A 2 -23.28 7.93 30.20
CA SER A 2 -22.23 7.61 29.24
C SER A 2 -22.81 7.52 27.83
N LYS A 3 -22.17 8.14 26.83
CA LYS A 3 -22.38 7.80 25.42
C LYS A 3 -21.02 7.45 24.80
N THR A 4 -20.71 6.17 24.94
CA THR A 4 -19.65 5.44 24.24
C THR A 4 -20.16 5.08 22.84
N THR A 5 -19.26 5.19 21.86
CA THR A 5 -19.24 4.50 20.56
C THR A 5 -20.42 4.70 19.59
N GLU A 6 -20.06 5.06 18.35
CA GLU A 6 -20.25 4.19 17.17
C GLU A 6 -20.62 5.00 15.92
N LYS A 7 -19.63 5.22 15.04
CA LYS A 7 -19.91 5.27 13.61
C LYS A 7 -18.68 4.83 12.82
N ARG A 8 -18.44 3.51 12.83
CA ARG A 8 -17.76 2.81 11.74
C ARG A 8 -18.53 3.13 10.46
N LYS A 9 -18.06 4.10 9.66
CA LYS A 9 -18.62 4.36 8.33
C LYS A 9 -17.64 3.87 7.28
N SER A 10 -18.16 2.97 6.44
CA SER A 10 -17.68 2.60 5.11
C SER A 10 -16.27 2.01 5.01
N ARG A 11 -16.16 0.72 5.34
CA ARG A 11 -15.24 -0.18 4.63
C ARG A 11 -16.08 -0.98 3.64
N THR A 12 -16.17 -0.50 2.41
CA THR A 12 -16.72 -1.28 1.29
C THR A 12 -15.55 -1.80 0.46
N ALA A 13 -15.62 -3.08 0.10
CA ALA A 13 -14.50 -3.90 -0.39
C ALA A 13 -14.15 -3.74 -1.89
N ALA A 14 -14.62 -2.69 -2.56
CA ALA A 14 -14.26 -2.34 -3.93
C ALA A 14 -14.68 -0.89 -4.20
N GLY A 15 -13.73 0.02 -4.34
CA GLY A 15 -14.02 1.42 -4.69
C GLY A 15 -13.16 2.41 -3.95
N THR A 16 -12.20 2.98 -4.67
CA THR A 16 -11.50 4.22 -4.34
C THR A 16 -12.52 5.26 -3.85
N SER A 17 -12.36 5.77 -2.62
CA SER A 17 -13.25 6.84 -2.11
C SER A 17 -13.11 8.07 -3.01
N PRO A 18 -14.16 8.91 -3.19
CA PRO A 18 -14.04 10.19 -3.92
C PRO A 18 -12.85 11.04 -3.46
N ASP A 19 -12.56 11.02 -2.15
CA ASP A 19 -11.40 11.71 -1.54
C ASP A 19 -10.04 11.13 -1.96
N ASP A 20 -9.99 9.87 -2.34
CA ASP A 20 -8.76 9.20 -2.79
C ASP A 20 -8.49 9.56 -4.27
N VAL A 21 -9.55 9.76 -5.08
CA VAL A 21 -9.43 10.21 -6.48
C VAL A 21 -8.90 11.64 -6.57
N ASP A 22 -9.33 12.55 -5.69
CA ASP A 22 -8.88 13.95 -5.72
C ASP A 22 -7.40 14.12 -5.32
N ARG A 23 -6.85 13.17 -4.56
CA ARG A 23 -5.42 13.13 -4.19
C ARG A 23 -4.51 12.55 -5.28
N LEU A 24 -5.08 12.09 -6.40
CA LEU A 24 -4.28 11.59 -7.51
C LEU A 24 -3.46 12.73 -8.14
N PRO A 25 -2.19 12.48 -8.48
CA PRO A 25 -1.35 13.50 -9.08
C PRO A 25 -1.91 13.98 -10.42
N ARG A 26 -1.88 15.30 -10.64
CA ARG A 26 -2.24 15.91 -11.94
C ARG A 26 -1.04 16.18 -12.85
N THR A 27 0.19 15.93 -12.38
CA THR A 27 1.42 16.23 -13.12
C THR A 27 2.35 15.03 -13.16
N PRO A 28 3.19 14.89 -14.22
CA PRO A 28 4.16 13.79 -14.31
C PRO A 28 5.13 13.73 -13.13
N LYS A 29 5.53 14.89 -12.58
CA LYS A 29 6.37 14.95 -11.38
C LYS A 29 5.65 14.35 -10.17
N GLY A 30 4.37 14.67 -9.99
CA GLY A 30 3.58 14.14 -8.88
C GLY A 30 3.37 12.61 -8.99
N TRP A 31 3.19 12.09 -10.20
CA TRP A 31 3.11 10.63 -10.43
C TRP A 31 4.39 9.93 -10.01
N ARG A 32 5.56 10.42 -10.44
CA ARG A 32 6.87 9.88 -10.01
C ARG A 32 7.07 9.93 -8.50
N THR A 33 6.62 11.00 -7.84
CA THR A 33 6.68 11.09 -6.37
C THR A 33 5.79 10.03 -5.73
N ARG A 34 4.56 9.84 -6.23
CA ARG A 34 3.63 8.82 -5.73
C ARG A 34 4.20 7.41 -5.90
N GLU A 35 4.77 7.09 -7.06
CA GLU A 35 5.42 5.81 -7.33
C GLU A 35 6.58 5.54 -6.37
N LYS A 36 7.50 6.51 -6.19
CA LYS A 36 8.61 6.39 -5.24
C LYS A 36 8.16 6.09 -3.81
N LEU A 37 7.05 6.70 -3.38
CA LEU A 37 6.47 6.43 -2.06
C LEU A 37 5.96 4.98 -1.98
N ILE A 38 5.30 4.48 -3.02
CA ILE A 38 4.78 3.10 -3.06
C ILE A 38 5.93 2.09 -3.05
N GLU A 39 6.95 2.28 -3.89
CA GLU A 39 8.16 1.45 -3.91
C GLU A 39 8.84 1.42 -2.54
N ALA A 40 9.00 2.59 -1.91
CA ALA A 40 9.56 2.69 -0.57
C ALA A 40 8.69 1.96 0.47
N ALA A 41 7.36 2.04 0.37
CA ALA A 41 6.47 1.30 1.25
C ALA A 41 6.61 -0.21 1.09
N ILE A 42 6.71 -0.73 -0.14
CA ILE A 42 6.97 -2.15 -0.41
C ILE A 42 8.27 -2.58 0.27
N VAL A 43 9.35 -1.82 0.10
CA VAL A 43 10.66 -2.14 0.71
C VAL A 43 10.58 -2.14 2.24
N VAL A 44 9.99 -1.11 2.84
CA VAL A 44 9.91 -0.99 4.31
C VAL A 44 9.04 -2.09 4.91
N ILE A 45 7.90 -2.38 4.30
CA ILE A 45 6.98 -3.45 4.75
C ILE A 45 7.64 -4.82 4.62
N ASN A 46 8.32 -5.10 3.51
CA ASN A 46 9.04 -6.37 3.34
C ASN A 46 10.18 -6.54 4.35
N ARG A 47 10.86 -5.46 4.72
CA ARG A 47 12.00 -5.49 5.65
C ARG A 47 11.57 -5.63 7.11
N ASN A 48 10.56 -4.85 7.53
CA ASN A 48 10.22 -4.65 8.94
C ASN A 48 8.84 -5.24 9.32
N GLY A 49 8.05 -5.71 8.34
CA GLY A 49 6.65 -6.03 8.52
C GLY A 49 5.73 -4.81 8.52
N TYR A 50 4.42 -5.04 8.35
CA TYR A 50 3.42 -3.97 8.25
C TYR A 50 3.29 -3.13 9.53
N SER A 51 3.33 -3.77 10.70
CA SER A 51 3.13 -3.09 11.99
C SER A 51 4.21 -2.05 12.25
N ALA A 52 5.47 -2.38 11.93
CA ALA A 52 6.63 -1.53 12.17
C ALA A 52 6.84 -0.47 11.07
N ALA A 53 6.33 -0.68 9.86
CA ALA A 53 6.46 0.28 8.75
C ALA A 53 5.75 1.62 9.07
N THR A 54 6.48 2.67 9.42
CA THR A 54 5.87 3.99 9.70
C THR A 54 5.89 4.93 8.50
N VAL A 55 5.09 6.00 8.54
CA VAL A 55 5.12 7.03 7.48
C VAL A 55 6.51 7.66 7.40
N GLU A 56 7.14 7.90 8.54
CA GLU A 56 8.49 8.45 8.69
C GLU A 56 9.53 7.54 8.03
N GLU A 57 9.45 6.22 8.25
CA GLU A 57 10.34 5.26 7.62
C GLU A 57 10.16 5.22 6.10
N ILE A 58 8.92 5.26 5.62
CA ILE A 58 8.60 5.24 4.20
C ILE A 58 9.17 6.48 3.50
N VAL A 59 8.92 7.68 4.03
CA VAL A 59 9.43 8.91 3.41
C VAL A 59 10.94 9.02 3.50
N LYS A 60 11.55 8.51 4.59
CA LYS A 60 13.00 8.39 4.72
C LYS A 60 13.57 7.45 3.66
N GLN A 61 12.96 6.28 3.46
CA GLN A 61 13.35 5.32 2.42
C GLN A 61 13.20 5.92 1.02
N ALA A 62 12.13 6.68 0.76
CA ALA A 62 11.89 7.37 -0.50
C ALA A 62 12.79 8.61 -0.73
N LYS A 63 13.53 9.05 0.30
CA LYS A 63 14.31 10.29 0.33
C LYS A 63 13.45 11.52 0.01
N LEU A 64 12.25 11.58 0.60
CA LEU A 64 11.29 12.66 0.42
C LEU A 64 10.93 13.32 1.76
N PRO A 65 10.56 14.61 1.77
CA PRO A 65 9.99 15.24 2.94
C PRO A 65 8.66 14.60 3.33
N ILE A 66 8.34 14.54 4.64
CA ILE A 66 7.11 13.95 5.15
C ILE A 66 5.83 14.57 4.54
N GLY A 67 5.84 15.87 4.26
CA GLY A 67 4.72 16.54 3.59
C GLY A 67 4.40 16.01 2.18
N SER A 68 5.38 15.38 1.51
CA SER A 68 5.13 14.73 0.22
C SER A 68 4.19 13.54 0.37
N PHE A 69 4.25 12.82 1.49
CA PHE A 69 3.35 11.70 1.76
C PHE A 69 1.90 12.16 1.82
N TYR A 70 1.61 13.14 2.69
CA TYR A 70 0.24 13.60 2.95
C TYR A 70 -0.41 14.31 1.76
N ARG A 71 0.38 14.68 0.74
CA ARG A 71 -0.13 15.15 -0.54
C ARG A 71 -0.70 14.03 -1.42
N HIS A 72 -0.20 12.81 -1.27
CA HIS A 72 -0.54 11.66 -2.13
C HIS A 72 -1.37 10.58 -1.42
N PHE A 73 -1.23 10.45 -0.10
CA PHE A 73 -1.88 9.43 0.69
C PHE A 73 -2.43 10.02 1.98
N LYS A 74 -3.62 9.59 2.38
CA LYS A 74 -4.25 10.07 3.62
C LYS A 74 -3.60 9.49 4.88
N ASN A 75 -3.15 8.24 4.80
CA ASN A 75 -2.60 7.49 5.94
C ASN A 75 -1.82 6.26 5.46
N ARG A 76 -1.23 5.53 6.42
CA ARG A 76 -0.45 4.31 6.14
C ARG A 76 -1.26 3.21 5.46
N VAL A 77 -2.56 3.08 5.76
CA VAL A 77 -3.41 2.04 5.16
C VAL A 77 -3.56 2.27 3.66
N ASP A 78 -3.74 3.52 3.25
CA ASP A 78 -3.93 3.94 1.85
C ASP A 78 -2.71 3.59 0.97
N ILE A 79 -1.51 3.98 1.42
CA ILE A 79 -0.28 3.62 0.68
C ILE A 79 -0.03 2.12 0.66
N THR A 80 -0.39 1.41 1.74
CA THR A 80 -0.23 -0.04 1.80
C THR A 80 -1.17 -0.75 0.83
N HIS A 81 -2.40 -0.27 0.70
CA HIS A 81 -3.33 -0.75 -0.31
C HIS A 81 -2.75 -0.58 -1.71
N SER A 82 -2.25 0.63 -2.03
CA SER A 82 -1.60 0.89 -3.33
C SER A 82 -0.37 0.02 -3.57
N ALA A 83 0.44 -0.24 -2.54
CA ALA A 83 1.58 -1.15 -2.61
C ALA A 83 1.16 -2.60 -2.89
N LEU A 84 0.11 -3.09 -2.22
CA LEU A 84 -0.45 -4.42 -2.47
C LEU A 84 -1.03 -4.52 -3.88
N GLU A 85 -1.72 -3.49 -4.37
CA GLU A 85 -2.23 -3.44 -5.74
C GLU A 85 -1.11 -3.50 -6.78
N GLN A 86 -0.01 -2.78 -6.55
CA GLN A 86 1.17 -2.80 -7.43
C GLN A 86 1.80 -4.20 -7.46
N VAL A 87 2.07 -4.79 -6.30
CA VAL A 87 2.65 -6.13 -6.20
C VAL A 87 1.71 -7.17 -6.83
N ALA A 88 0.40 -7.09 -6.58
CA ALA A 88 -0.58 -7.98 -7.21
C ALA A 88 -0.64 -7.81 -8.74
N ALA A 89 -0.46 -6.60 -9.25
CA ALA A 89 -0.39 -6.34 -10.69
C ALA A 89 0.86 -6.98 -11.30
N GLU A 90 2.01 -6.85 -10.65
CA GLU A 90 3.26 -7.52 -11.07
C GLU A 90 3.11 -9.05 -11.06
N TYR A 91 2.49 -9.63 -10.03
CA TYR A 91 2.19 -11.07 -10.00
C TYR A 91 1.25 -11.48 -11.12
N ARG A 92 0.17 -10.72 -11.40
CA ARG A 92 -0.74 -11.04 -12.52
C ARG A 92 -0.02 -11.02 -13.88
N GLN A 93 0.93 -10.12 -14.07
CA GLN A 93 1.73 -10.04 -15.29
C GLN A 93 2.80 -11.12 -15.36
N GLY A 94 3.44 -11.46 -14.24
CA GLY A 94 4.48 -12.51 -14.15
C GLY A 94 3.93 -13.94 -14.22
N VAL A 95 2.73 -14.19 -13.70
CA VAL A 95 2.03 -15.49 -13.85
C VAL A 95 1.61 -15.72 -15.31
N PHE A 96 1.40 -14.66 -16.09
CA PHE A 96 1.10 -14.78 -17.51
C PHE A 96 2.35 -15.15 -18.35
N SER A 97 3.57 -14.91 -17.84
CA SER A 97 4.83 -15.24 -18.51
C SER A 97 5.51 -16.53 -18.00
N MET A 98 5.09 -17.08 -16.86
CA MET A 98 5.47 -18.42 -16.41
C MET A 98 4.41 -19.46 -16.79
N SER A 99 4.76 -20.35 -17.73
CA SER A 99 3.99 -21.55 -18.08
C SER A 99 3.51 -22.33 -16.83
N PRO A 100 2.33 -23.01 -16.85
CA PRO A 100 1.61 -23.54 -15.67
C PRO A 100 2.32 -24.64 -14.85
N ARG A 101 3.58 -24.96 -15.15
CA ARG A 101 4.30 -26.10 -14.58
C ARG A 101 4.90 -25.83 -13.20
N ASN A 102 4.96 -24.58 -12.74
CA ASN A 102 5.57 -24.20 -11.45
C ASN A 102 4.56 -23.80 -10.36
N ALA A 103 3.25 -23.99 -10.59
CA ALA A 103 2.17 -23.54 -9.69
C ALA A 103 2.13 -24.20 -8.29
N LEU A 104 3.05 -25.12 -7.98
CA LEU A 104 3.14 -25.78 -6.67
C LEU A 104 4.17 -25.17 -5.71
N PHE A 105 4.94 -24.14 -6.12
CA PHE A 105 6.06 -23.59 -5.32
C PHE A 105 5.76 -22.34 -4.49
N GLN A 106 4.51 -21.89 -4.35
CA GLN A 106 4.18 -20.64 -3.61
C GLN A 106 3.20 -20.86 -2.44
N ARG A 107 3.24 -22.04 -1.80
CA ARG A 107 2.32 -22.34 -0.68
C ARG A 107 2.75 -21.81 0.71
N GLU A 108 3.85 -21.07 0.86
CA GLU A 108 4.34 -20.72 2.21
C GLU A 108 4.55 -19.23 2.57
N VAL A 109 4.23 -18.22 1.74
CA VAL A 109 4.65 -16.83 2.09
C VAL A 109 3.52 -15.79 2.21
N VAL A 110 2.26 -16.16 2.45
CA VAL A 110 1.18 -15.14 2.54
C VAL A 110 0.36 -15.13 3.84
N VAL A 111 0.65 -15.95 4.86
CA VAL A 111 -0.18 -15.93 6.10
C VAL A 111 0.55 -15.86 7.43
N HIS A 112 1.89 -15.78 7.48
CA HIS A 112 2.60 -15.86 8.76
C HIS A 112 2.90 -14.53 9.48
N ASN A 113 2.18 -13.43 9.18
CA ASN A 113 2.36 -12.20 9.95
C ASN A 113 1.11 -11.31 10.08
N LEU A 114 -0.07 -11.92 10.11
CA LEU A 114 -1.35 -11.20 10.31
C LEU A 114 -2.15 -11.66 11.53
N LEU A 115 -1.54 -12.37 12.47
CA LEU A 115 -2.05 -12.53 13.84
C LEU A 115 -0.87 -12.78 14.81
N TYR A 116 -0.40 -11.71 15.45
CA TYR A 116 -0.12 -11.62 16.89
C TYR A 116 0.12 -10.14 17.25
#